data_AF-A0A411E6S7-F1
#
_entry.id   AF-A0A411E6S7-F1
#
_cell.length_a   1.000
_cell.length_b   1.000
_cell.length_c   1.000
_cell.angle_alpha   90.00
_cell.angle_beta   90.00
_cell.angle_gamma   90.00
#
_symmetry.space_group_name_H-M   'P 1'
#
loop_
_entity.id
_entity.type
_entity.pdbx_description
1 polymer ?
#
loop_
_entity_poly.entity_id
_entity_poly.type
_entity_poly.pdbx_seq_one_letter_code
_entity_poly.pdbx_strand_id
1 'polypeptide(L)'
;MRNTILLLLCFGFAGVALQAQEYRVITSVESIVPSGLGRSRIINSMEEKDYQEYTSEQTEEDNTRNKSSRKDIRVKNFEETKLLNFFNMGGIRFQNIAANDTMITSMINAMVSDGWELAFVSSAVESDSGKGDGQGIFITRYIFKK
;
A
#
# COMPACT_ATOMS: atom_id res chain seq x y z
N MET A 1 29.50 15.82 -43.84
CA MET A 1 28.12 16.16 -43.38
C MET A 1 27.14 14.98 -43.51
N ARG A 2 27.10 14.25 -44.63
CA ARG A 2 26.17 13.11 -44.80
C ARG A 2 26.44 11.90 -43.88
N ASN A 3 27.71 11.61 -43.58
CA ASN A 3 28.08 10.50 -42.68
C ASN A 3 27.92 10.84 -41.19
N THR A 4 27.91 12.13 -40.83
CA THR A 4 27.73 12.60 -39.45
C THR A 4 26.26 12.50 -39.01
N ILE A 5 25.32 12.69 -39.95
CA ILE A 5 23.88 12.55 -39.72
C ILE A 5 23.49 11.09 -39.47
N LEU A 6 24.13 10.12 -40.15
CA LEU A 6 23.90 8.69 -39.90
C LEU A 6 24.36 8.25 -38.50
N LEU A 7 25.47 8.80 -38.00
CA LEU A 7 25.96 8.50 -36.64
C LEU A 7 25.05 9.06 -35.54
N LEU A 8 24.41 10.21 -35.77
CA LEU A 8 23.42 10.80 -34.86
C LEU A 8 22.09 10.02 -34.83
N LEU A 9 21.71 9.39 -35.94
CA LEU A 9 20.52 8.53 -36.01
C LEU A 9 20.72 7.17 -35.32
N CYS A 10 21.94 6.64 -35.27
CA CYS A 10 22.23 5.39 -34.56
C CYS A 10 22.24 5.53 -33.02
N PHE A 11 22.39 6.74 -32.47
CA PHE A 11 22.30 6.97 -31.02
C PHE A 11 20.86 7.18 -30.51
N GLY A 12 19.88 7.37 -31.40
CA GLY A 12 18.48 7.65 -31.03
C GLY A 12 17.64 6.41 -30.72
N PHE A 13 18.20 5.21 -30.84
CA PHE A 13 17.49 3.94 -30.62
C PHE A 13 18.08 3.16 -29.43
N ALA A 14 18.40 3.87 -28.34
CA ALA A 14 18.55 3.21 -27.05
C ALA A 14 17.17 2.65 -26.67
N GLY A 15 16.99 1.35 -26.86
CA GLY A 15 15.71 0.68 -26.69
C GLY A 15 15.07 1.04 -25.36
N VAL A 16 13.89 1.65 -25.43
CA VAL A 16 12.96 1.66 -24.30
C VAL A 16 12.57 0.20 -24.12
N ALA A 17 13.26 -0.51 -23.24
CA ALA A 17 12.80 -1.80 -22.79
C ALA A 17 11.44 -1.55 -22.13
N LEU A 18 10.37 -2.03 -22.77
CA LEU A 18 9.03 -2.04 -22.18
C LEU A 18 9.10 -2.99 -20.98
N GLN A 19 9.52 -2.48 -19.82
CA GLN A 19 9.40 -3.20 -18.57
C GLN A 19 7.91 -3.31 -18.25
N ALA A 20 7.47 -4.48 -17.79
CA ALA A 20 6.11 -4.62 -17.31
C ALA A 20 5.89 -3.66 -16.13
N GLN A 21 4.74 -3.00 -16.10
CA GLN A 21 4.39 -2.09 -15.01
C GLN A 21 4.38 -2.85 -13.69
N GLU A 22 5.16 -2.39 -12.71
CA GLU A 22 5.13 -2.90 -11.34
C GLU A 22 4.09 -2.10 -10.54
N TYR A 23 3.40 -2.76 -9.61
CA TYR A 23 2.47 -2.11 -8.68
C TYR A 23 2.87 -2.37 -7.24
N ARG A 24 2.71 -1.35 -6.40
CA ARG A 24 2.91 -1.44 -4.95
C ARG A 24 1.74 -0.85 -4.20
N VAL A 25 1.34 -1.52 -3.12
CA VAL A 25 0.28 -1.06 -2.22
C VAL A 25 0.87 -0.72 -0.87
N ILE A 26 0.73 0.53 -0.45
CA ILE A 26 1.05 1.00 0.90
C ILE A 26 -0.26 1.32 1.61
N THR A 27 -0.40 0.90 2.86
CA THR A 27 -1.67 1.05 3.61
C THR A 27 -1.47 1.90 4.85
N SER A 28 -2.30 2.91 5.07
CA SER A 28 -2.48 3.52 6.39
C SER A 28 -3.70 2.94 7.09
N VAL A 29 -3.58 2.69 8.38
CA VAL A 29 -4.68 2.34 9.29
C VAL A 29 -4.69 3.37 10.40
N GLU A 30 -5.80 4.09 10.56
CA GLU A 30 -5.95 5.17 11.52
C GLU A 30 -7.13 4.89 12.43
N SER A 31 -6.84 4.75 13.72
CA SER A 31 -7.81 4.31 14.70
C SER A 31 -8.65 5.46 15.24
N ILE A 32 -9.95 5.20 15.36
CA ILE A 32 -10.90 6.06 16.07
C ILE A 32 -11.30 5.49 17.44
N VAL A 33 -10.60 4.45 17.90
CA VAL A 33 -10.86 3.83 19.22
C VAL A 33 -10.73 4.89 20.32
N PRO A 34 -11.78 5.08 21.14
CA PRO A 34 -11.76 6.02 22.27
C PRO A 34 -10.61 5.75 23.23
N SER A 35 -10.23 6.77 23.99
CA SER A 35 -9.10 6.71 24.95
C SER A 35 -7.72 6.52 24.33
N GLY A 36 -7.60 6.54 22.99
CA GLY A 36 -6.30 6.52 22.31
C GLY A 36 -5.55 5.20 22.39
N LEU A 37 -6.25 4.09 22.68
CA LEU A 37 -5.65 2.74 22.71
C LEU A 37 -5.39 2.14 21.32
N GLY A 38 -5.90 2.78 20.28
CA GLY A 38 -5.63 2.44 18.89
C GLY A 38 -4.15 2.49 18.53
N ARG A 39 -3.74 1.68 17.55
CA ARG A 39 -2.37 1.65 17.03
C ARG A 39 -2.39 2.05 15.56
N SER A 40 -2.49 3.35 15.31
CA SER A 40 -2.47 3.87 13.94
C SER A 40 -1.09 3.68 13.30
N ARG A 41 -1.03 3.19 12.06
CA ARG A 41 0.21 2.83 11.36
C ARG A 41 0.12 3.06 9.85
N ILE A 42 1.26 3.33 9.21
CA ILE A 42 1.47 3.03 7.79
C ILE A 42 2.23 1.70 7.71
N ILE A 43 1.78 0.81 6.82
CA ILE A 43 2.34 -0.51 6.58
C ILE A 43 2.81 -0.60 5.13
N ASN A 44 4.06 -0.97 4.94
CA ASN A 44 4.70 -1.19 3.64
C ASN A 44 5.39 -2.57 3.62
N SER A 45 4.96 -3.46 2.71
CA SER A 45 5.57 -4.80 2.57
C SER A 45 6.89 -4.71 1.83
N MET A 46 7.92 -5.39 2.34
CA MET A 46 9.23 -5.49 1.69
C MET A 46 9.47 -6.88 1.09
N GLU A 47 8.45 -7.76 1.12
CA GLU A 47 8.49 -9.10 0.54
C GLU A 47 7.54 -9.18 -0.66
N GLU A 48 8.00 -9.88 -1.70
CA GLU A 48 7.17 -10.34 -2.81
C GLU A 48 6.69 -11.77 -2.52
N LYS A 49 5.42 -12.06 -2.85
CA LYS A 49 4.85 -13.41 -2.79
C LYS A 49 4.02 -13.67 -4.02
N ASP A 50 4.13 -14.89 -4.54
CA ASP A 50 3.29 -15.35 -5.63
C ASP A 50 1.94 -15.80 -5.09
N TYR A 51 0.86 -15.16 -5.54
CA TYR A 51 -0.50 -15.53 -5.15
C TYR A 51 -0.91 -16.91 -5.69
N GLN A 52 -0.28 -17.38 -6.77
CA GLN A 52 -0.60 -18.66 -7.41
C GLN A 52 -0.29 -19.84 -6.46
N GLU A 53 0.75 -19.75 -5.63
CA GLU A 53 1.08 -20.76 -4.61
C GLU A 53 -0.05 -20.98 -3.59
N TYR A 54 -0.91 -19.97 -3.40
CA TYR A 54 -2.00 -19.97 -2.43
C TYR A 54 -3.39 -20.05 -3.08
N THR A 55 -3.44 -20.18 -4.40
CA THR A 55 -4.68 -20.27 -5.19
C THR A 55 -4.96 -21.72 -5.56
N SER A 56 -6.23 -22.10 -5.68
CA SER A 56 -6.65 -23.35 -6.33
C SER A 56 -7.52 -23.03 -7.53
N GLU A 57 -7.22 -23.64 -8.67
CA GLU A 57 -8.12 -23.66 -9.81
C GLU A 57 -9.26 -24.65 -9.51
N GLN A 58 -10.48 -24.34 -9.94
CA GLN A 58 -11.64 -25.20 -9.72
C GLN A 58 -12.23 -25.56 -11.08
N THR A 59 -12.25 -26.85 -11.40
CA THR A 59 -12.78 -27.41 -12.65
C THR A 59 -13.84 -28.47 -12.33
N GLU A 60 -14.49 -29.02 -13.36
CA GLU A 60 -15.40 -30.15 -13.19
C GLU A 60 -14.67 -31.42 -12.70
N GLU A 61 -13.40 -31.58 -13.09
CA GLU A 61 -12.57 -32.75 -12.77
C GLU A 61 -11.82 -32.61 -11.44
N ASP A 62 -11.48 -31.38 -11.02
CA ASP A 62 -10.79 -31.10 -9.75
C ASP A 62 -11.36 -29.87 -9.05
N ASN A 63 -11.93 -30.11 -7.87
CA ASN A 63 -12.47 -29.11 -6.97
C ASN A 63 -11.77 -29.11 -5.60
N THR A 64 -10.55 -29.63 -5.56
CA THR A 64 -9.76 -29.67 -4.35
C THR A 64 -9.30 -28.26 -3.97
N ARG A 65 -9.29 -27.98 -2.67
CA ARG A 65 -8.88 -26.66 -2.14
C ARG A 65 -7.37 -26.63 -1.95
N ASN A 66 -6.79 -25.45 -2.12
CA ASN A 66 -5.40 -25.21 -1.73
C ASN A 66 -5.21 -25.49 -0.21
N LYS A 67 -4.20 -26.29 0.13
CA LYS A 67 -3.91 -26.76 1.51
C LYS A 67 -2.72 -26.04 2.16
N SER A 68 -2.13 -25.06 1.49
CA SER A 68 -1.02 -24.26 2.03
C SER A 68 -1.41 -23.58 3.35
N SER A 69 -0.43 -23.33 4.20
CA SER A 69 -0.68 -22.74 5.51
C SER A 69 -0.85 -21.24 5.42
N ARG A 70 -1.86 -20.70 6.11
CA ARG A 70 -1.99 -19.26 6.32
C ARG A 70 -0.78 -18.64 7.02
N LYS A 71 -0.01 -19.43 7.78
CA LYS A 71 1.24 -18.96 8.40
C LYS A 71 2.27 -18.58 7.34
N ASP A 72 2.28 -19.25 6.21
CA ASP A 72 3.25 -19.06 5.15
C ASP A 72 2.88 -17.84 4.29
N ILE A 73 1.60 -17.44 4.27
CA ILE A 73 1.14 -16.17 3.67
C ILE A 73 1.62 -14.96 4.49
N ARG A 74 1.68 -15.05 5.82
CA ARG A 74 2.06 -13.91 6.69
C ARG A 74 3.44 -13.36 6.31
N VAL A 75 3.49 -12.08 5.98
CA VAL A 75 4.73 -11.31 5.75
C VAL A 75 5.32 -10.92 7.09
N LYS A 76 6.63 -11.12 7.29
CA LYS A 76 7.32 -10.75 8.54
C LYS A 76 8.25 -9.57 8.36
N ASN A 77 8.77 -9.38 7.15
CA ASN A 77 9.60 -8.26 6.79
C ASN A 77 8.73 -7.17 6.14
N PHE A 78 8.30 -6.22 6.95
CA PHE A 78 7.54 -5.05 6.51
C PHE A 78 7.92 -3.85 7.38
N GLU A 79 7.78 -2.66 6.82
CA GLU A 79 8.01 -1.41 7.52
C GLU A 79 6.72 -0.97 8.23
N GLU A 80 6.84 -0.57 9.49
CA GLU A 80 5.78 0.09 10.24
C GLU A 80 6.18 1.53 10.57
N THR A 81 5.44 2.50 10.02
CA THR A 81 5.54 3.90 10.45
C THR A 81 4.43 4.23 11.43
N LYS A 82 4.77 4.83 12.57
CA LYS A 82 3.78 5.21 13.59
C LYS A 82 2.96 6.42 13.13
N LEU A 83 1.64 6.33 13.32
CA LEU A 83 0.70 7.44 13.22
C LEU A 83 0.01 7.67 14.58
N LEU A 84 -0.66 8.80 14.70
CA LEU A 84 -1.44 9.20 15.86
C LEU A 84 -2.92 8.84 15.66
N ASN A 85 -3.63 8.51 16.74
CA ASN A 85 -5.06 8.23 16.67
C ASN A 85 -5.87 9.51 16.45
N PHE A 86 -6.98 9.42 15.72
CA PHE A 86 -7.85 10.56 15.47
C PHE A 86 -8.66 10.99 16.69
N PHE A 87 -8.92 10.08 17.64
CA PHE A 87 -9.76 10.34 18.80
C PHE A 87 -9.04 10.06 20.12
N ASN A 88 -9.46 10.78 21.14
CA ASN A 88 -9.25 10.42 22.55
C ASN A 88 -10.57 10.63 23.34
N MET A 89 -10.52 10.55 24.67
CA MET A 89 -11.73 10.76 25.50
C MET A 89 -12.38 12.14 25.35
N GLY A 90 -11.64 13.14 24.86
CA GLY A 90 -12.12 14.51 24.65
C GLY A 90 -12.64 14.78 23.24
N GLY A 91 -12.65 13.78 22.35
CA GLY A 91 -13.10 13.90 20.97
C GLY A 91 -11.97 13.91 19.94
N ILE A 92 -12.20 14.56 18.80
CA ILE A 92 -11.31 14.57 17.64
C ILE A 92 -10.03 15.37 17.94
N ARG A 93 -8.89 14.83 17.52
CA ARG A 93 -7.55 15.41 17.67
C ARG A 93 -7.05 15.93 16.33
N PHE A 94 -7.48 17.13 15.93
CA PHE A 94 -7.10 17.72 14.64
C PHE A 94 -5.57 17.88 14.45
N GLN A 95 -4.83 18.13 15.52
CA GLN A 95 -3.36 18.15 15.47
C GLN A 95 -2.77 16.79 15.11
N ASN A 96 -3.40 15.70 15.56
CA ASN A 96 -2.97 14.35 15.21
C ASN A 96 -3.21 14.07 13.72
N ILE A 97 -4.34 14.54 13.18
CA ILE A 97 -4.65 14.47 11.74
C ILE A 97 -3.56 15.20 10.94
N ALA A 98 -3.28 16.47 11.27
CA ALA A 98 -2.25 17.24 10.58
C ALA A 98 -0.84 16.61 10.66
N ALA A 99 -0.50 15.99 11.79
CA ALA A 99 0.75 15.25 11.94
C ALA A 99 0.77 13.99 11.07
N ASN A 100 -0.34 13.24 11.00
CA ASN A 100 -0.44 12.08 10.12
C ASN A 100 -0.35 12.46 8.65
N ASP A 101 -0.99 13.55 8.24
CA ASP A 101 -0.92 14.08 6.86
C ASP A 101 0.53 14.40 6.48
N THR A 102 1.31 14.95 7.42
CA THR A 102 2.75 15.21 7.21
C THR A 102 3.52 13.91 6.99
N MET A 103 3.23 12.85 7.77
CA MET A 103 3.89 11.55 7.62
C MET A 103 3.51 10.86 6.31
N ILE A 104 2.23 10.91 5.92
CA ILE A 104 1.73 10.35 4.66
C ILE A 104 2.34 11.09 3.47
N THR A 105 2.39 12.44 3.53
CA THR A 105 3.02 13.26 2.50
C THR A 105 4.50 12.91 2.33
N SER A 106 5.22 12.74 3.45
CA SER A 106 6.63 12.31 3.43
C SER A 106 6.79 10.95 2.74
N MET A 107 5.94 9.97 3.05
CA MET A 107 5.93 8.65 2.41
C MET A 107 5.67 8.75 0.89
N ILE A 108 4.65 9.52 0.47
CA ILE A 108 4.33 9.70 -0.95
C ILE A 108 5.51 10.34 -1.68
N ASN A 109 6.11 11.38 -1.11
CA ASN A 109 7.27 12.04 -1.73
C ASN A 109 8.48 11.11 -1.84
N ALA A 110 8.73 10.25 -0.85
CA ALA A 110 9.78 9.25 -0.92
C ALA A 110 9.53 8.26 -2.07
N MET A 111 8.31 7.73 -2.18
CA MET A 111 7.92 6.83 -3.28
C MET A 111 8.10 7.51 -4.65
N VAL A 112 7.67 8.76 -4.78
CA VAL A 112 7.83 9.54 -6.02
C VAL A 112 9.31 9.77 -6.35
N SER A 113 10.14 10.08 -5.36
CA SER A 113 11.59 10.21 -5.54
C SER A 113 12.24 8.90 -6.00
N ASP A 114 11.70 7.76 -5.57
CA ASP A 114 12.15 6.42 -5.99
C ASP A 114 11.61 6.00 -7.37
N GLY A 115 10.90 6.91 -8.06
CA GLY A 115 10.38 6.73 -9.41
C GLY A 115 9.00 6.08 -9.48
N TRP A 116 8.27 5.99 -8.37
CA TRP A 116 6.90 5.50 -8.36
C TRP A 116 5.88 6.62 -8.61
N GLU A 117 4.87 6.36 -9.42
CA GLU A 117 3.71 7.24 -9.60
C GLU A 117 2.58 6.81 -8.66
N LEU A 118 2.01 7.75 -7.89
CA LEU A 118 0.78 7.48 -7.15
C LEU A 118 -0.40 7.40 -8.12
N ALA A 119 -0.80 6.18 -8.46
CA ALA A 119 -1.82 5.93 -9.47
C ALA A 119 -3.24 5.99 -8.92
N PHE A 120 -3.46 5.44 -7.72
CA PHE A 120 -4.79 5.38 -7.10
C PHE A 120 -4.72 5.54 -5.58
N VAL A 121 -5.78 6.11 -5.01
CA VAL A 121 -6.01 6.16 -3.57
C VAL A 121 -7.42 5.62 -3.30
N SER A 122 -7.53 4.65 -2.40
CA SER A 122 -8.81 4.05 -2.01
C SER A 122 -8.93 4.01 -0.49
N SER A 123 -9.99 4.60 0.04
CA SER A 123 -10.27 4.65 1.47
C SER A 123 -11.51 3.85 1.83
N ALA A 124 -11.48 3.21 2.99
CA ALA A 124 -12.58 2.48 3.59
C ALA A 124 -12.65 2.82 5.09
N VAL A 125 -13.84 2.66 5.67
CA VAL A 125 -14.07 2.84 7.10
C VAL A 125 -14.78 1.62 7.66
N GLU A 126 -14.28 1.11 8.77
CA GLU A 126 -15.08 0.32 9.70
C GLU A 126 -15.64 1.31 10.73
N SER A 127 -16.96 1.48 10.72
CA SER A 127 -17.65 2.38 11.65
C SER A 127 -18.15 1.60 12.86
N ASP A 128 -18.05 2.24 14.02
CA ASP A 128 -18.75 1.85 15.24
C ASP A 128 -20.25 1.71 14.95
N SER A 129 -20.78 0.51 15.16
CA SER A 129 -22.18 0.15 14.92
C SER A 129 -23.12 0.39 16.11
N GLY A 130 -22.65 1.05 17.18
CA GLY A 130 -23.45 1.46 18.33
C GLY A 130 -23.34 0.49 19.50
N LYS A 131 -24.35 0.43 20.39
CA LYS A 131 -24.26 -0.25 21.72
C LYS A 131 -23.64 -1.65 21.65
N GLY A 132 -22.38 -1.76 22.07
CA GLY A 132 -21.61 -3.01 22.13
C GLY A 132 -20.40 -3.02 21.20
N ASP A 133 -20.42 -2.15 20.20
CA ASP A 133 -19.30 -1.74 19.38
C ASP A 133 -18.82 -0.37 19.86
N GLY A 134 -17.53 -0.15 19.77
CA GLY A 134 -16.84 1.06 20.26
C GLY A 134 -15.51 1.23 19.57
N GLN A 135 -15.34 0.51 18.46
CA GLN A 135 -14.13 0.44 17.69
C GLN A 135 -14.44 0.90 16.28
N GLY A 136 -13.40 1.43 15.66
CA GLY A 136 -13.45 1.76 14.26
C GLY A 136 -12.07 2.12 13.79
N ILE A 137 -11.89 1.97 12.49
CA ILE A 137 -10.65 2.28 11.80
C ILE A 137 -10.96 2.90 10.45
N PHE A 138 -10.17 3.89 10.08
CA PHE A 138 -10.01 4.31 8.71
C PHE A 138 -8.85 3.52 8.10
N ILE A 139 -9.07 2.96 6.91
CA ILE A 139 -8.02 2.29 6.14
C ILE A 139 -7.92 3.01 4.81
N THR A 140 -6.71 3.46 4.46
CA THR A 140 -6.43 4.03 3.14
C THR A 140 -5.33 3.24 2.46
N ARG A 141 -5.56 2.83 1.21
CA ARG A 141 -4.58 2.18 0.35
C ARG A 141 -4.11 3.15 -0.72
N TYR A 142 -2.81 3.40 -0.72
CA TYR A 142 -2.09 4.15 -1.74
C TYR A 142 -1.50 3.13 -2.71
N ILE A 143 -1.95 3.17 -3.96
CA ILE A 143 -1.53 2.24 -5.00
C ILE A 143 -0.59 3.00 -5.94
N PHE A 144 0.66 2.60 -5.92
CA PHE A 144 1.72 3.13 -6.75
C PHE A 144 1.99 2.22 -7.94
N LYS A 145 2.47 2.80 -9.04
CA LYS A 145 2.96 2.06 -10.20
C LYS A 145 4.33 2.60 -10.66
N LYS A 146 5.21 1.72 -11.13
CA LYS A 146 6.53 2.07 -11.68
C LYS A 146 6.83 1.33 -12.99
#